data_AF-A0A2G9Y899-F1
#
_entry.id   AF-A0A2G9Y899-F1
#
_cell.length_a   1.000
_cell.length_b   1.000
_cell.length_c   1.000
_cell.angle_alpha   90.00
_cell.angle_beta   90.00
_cell.angle_gamma   90.00
#
_symmetry.space_group_name_H-M   'P 1'
#
loop_
_entity.id
_entity.type
_entity.pdbx_description
1 polymer ?
#
loop_
_entity_poly.entity_id
_entity_poly.type
_entity_poly.pdbx_seq_one_letter_code
_entity_poly.pdbx_strand_id
1 'polypeptide(L)'
;MSTRHKKYSLGLDFGTNSVRALLVELSEGNEIAGYVWNYRRGKDGIIVSPDNPHLARQDPADYVEGTERAVKEVLKQAKKEDSVFKP
;
A
#
# COMPACT_ATOMS: atom_id res chain seq x y z
N MET A 1 -14.04 20.95 25.78
CA MET A 1 -14.33 19.76 24.96
C MET A 1 -13.02 19.03 24.72
N SER A 2 -12.88 17.78 25.17
CA SER A 2 -11.69 16.97 24.90
C SER A 2 -11.65 16.64 23.41
N THR A 3 -10.61 17.08 22.70
CA THR A 3 -10.37 16.68 21.31
C THR A 3 -10.00 15.20 21.31
N ARG A 4 -10.96 14.32 21.02
CA ARG A 4 -10.66 12.91 20.79
C ARG A 4 -9.68 12.81 19.63
N HIS A 5 -8.50 12.25 19.87
CA HIS A 5 -7.62 11.84 18.79
C HIS A 5 -8.32 10.77 17.97
N LYS A 6 -8.52 11.05 16.67
CA LYS A 6 -9.01 10.06 15.70
C LYS A 6 -8.03 8.88 15.69
N LYS A 7 -8.57 7.67 15.61
CA LYS A 7 -7.78 6.46 15.46
C LYS A 7 -7.85 6.01 14.02
N TYR A 8 -6.76 5.42 13.54
CA TYR A 8 -6.65 4.99 12.15
C TYR A 8 -6.14 3.55 12.10
N SER A 9 -6.50 2.83 11.05
CA SER A 9 -5.86 1.58 10.65
C SER A 9 -5.18 1.76 9.31
N LEU A 10 -4.07 1.06 9.13
CA LEU A 10 -3.36 0.96 7.86
C LEU A 10 -3.56 -0.45 7.32
N GLY A 11 -4.28 -0.56 6.20
CA GLY A 11 -4.42 -1.78 5.44
C GLY A 11 -3.30 -1.92 4.41
N LEU A 12 -2.77 -3.13 4.26
CA LEU A 12 -1.88 -3.51 3.17
C LEU A 12 -2.53 -4.64 2.39
N ASP A 13 -2.73 -4.43 1.10
CA ASP A 13 -3.36 -5.36 0.18
C ASP A 13 -2.36 -5.78 -0.89
N PHE A 14 -1.89 -7.04 -0.79
CA PHE A 14 -0.88 -7.60 -1.66
C PHE A 14 -1.55 -8.32 -2.84
N GLY A 15 -1.57 -7.63 -3.98
CA GLY A 15 -2.00 -8.21 -5.24
C GLY A 15 -0.87 -8.97 -5.96
N THR A 16 -1.18 -9.49 -7.14
CA THR A 16 -0.22 -10.24 -7.96
C THR A 16 0.90 -9.36 -8.52
N ASN A 17 0.64 -8.09 -8.80
CA ASN A 17 1.59 -7.19 -9.46
C ASN A 17 1.91 -5.92 -8.65
N SER A 18 1.32 -5.79 -7.47
CA SER A 18 1.37 -4.55 -6.70
C SER A 18 1.03 -4.79 -5.24
N VAL A 19 1.38 -3.81 -4.42
CA VAL A 19 0.86 -3.66 -3.06
C VAL A 19 0.16 -2.32 -2.95
N ARG A 20 -1.02 -2.33 -2.33
CA ARG A 20 -1.79 -1.12 -2.00
C ARG A 20 -1.76 -0.87 -0.50
N ALA A 21 -1.45 0.36 -0.11
CA ALA A 21 -1.65 0.85 1.24
C ALA A 21 -2.94 1.69 1.29
N LEU A 22 -3.78 1.46 2.30
CA LEU A 22 -5.02 2.19 2.51
C LEU A 22 -5.09 2.65 3.98
N LEU A 23 -5.26 3.94 4.20
CA LEU A 23 -5.42 4.50 5.54
C LEU A 23 -6.90 4.78 5.80
N VAL A 24 -7.45 4.18 6.86
CA VAL A 24 -8.86 4.27 7.22
C VAL A 24 -9.02 4.89 8.60
N GLU A 25 -9.94 5.85 8.73
CA GLU A 25 -10.36 6.42 10.00
C GLU A 25 -11.39 5.50 10.67
N LEU A 26 -11.18 5.18 11.95
CA LEU A 26 -11.90 4.08 12.61
C LEU A 26 -13.28 4.43 13.18
N SER A 27 -13.63 5.71 13.35
CA SER A 27 -14.93 6.08 13.91
C SER A 27 -16.07 5.96 12.89
N GLU A 28 -15.80 6.30 11.63
CA GLU A 28 -16.79 6.25 10.55
C GLU A 28 -16.41 5.27 9.44
N GLY A 29 -15.18 4.75 9.44
CA GLY A 29 -14.68 3.85 8.39
C GLY A 29 -14.26 4.57 7.11
N ASN A 30 -14.07 5.89 7.17
CA ASN A 30 -13.71 6.70 6.01
C ASN A 30 -12.30 6.36 5.52
N GLU A 31 -12.16 6.09 4.22
CA GLU A 31 -10.86 6.01 3.56
C GLU A 31 -10.28 7.41 3.42
N ILE A 32 -9.15 7.66 4.09
CA ILE A 32 -8.50 8.98 4.12
C ILE A 32 -7.52 9.14 2.97
N ALA A 33 -6.81 8.06 2.63
CA ALA A 33 -5.89 8.04 1.50
C ALA A 33 -5.59 6.60 1.09
N GLY A 34 -5.24 6.41 -0.18
CA GLY A 34 -4.79 5.14 -0.73
C GLY A 34 -3.64 5.33 -1.70
N TYR A 35 -2.67 4.41 -1.69
CA TYR A 35 -1.56 4.42 -2.64
C TYR A 35 -1.24 3.01 -3.12
N VAL A 36 -1.02 2.86 -4.43
CA VAL A 36 -0.65 1.59 -5.07
C VAL A 36 0.78 1.70 -5.58
N TRP A 37 1.59 0.68 -5.26
CA TRP A 37 2.93 0.53 -5.81
C TRP A 37 3.04 -0.75 -6.62
N ASN A 38 3.43 -0.63 -7.88
CA ASN A 38 3.64 -1.78 -8.77
C ASN A 38 5.01 -2.41 -8.52
N TYR A 39 5.04 -3.74 -8.39
CA TYR A 39 6.24 -4.54 -8.26
C TYR A 39 7.16 -4.33 -9.45
N ARG A 40 8.46 -4.22 -9.19
CA ARG A 40 9.43 -3.76 -10.19
C ARG A 40 10.08 -4.90 -10.95
N ARG A 41 10.05 -6.11 -10.40
CA ARG A 41 10.82 -7.24 -10.92
C ARG A 41 9.93 -8.19 -11.69
N GLY A 42 10.50 -8.76 -12.76
CA GLY A 42 9.75 -9.55 -13.73
C GLY A 42 8.90 -8.68 -14.67
N LYS A 43 8.06 -9.35 -15.45
CA LYS A 43 7.09 -8.70 -16.34
C LYS A 43 5.80 -8.48 -15.57
N ASP A 44 5.40 -7.21 -15.42
CA ASP A 44 4.22 -6.82 -14.63
C ASP A 44 4.24 -7.40 -13.20
N GLY A 45 5.40 -7.41 -12.56
CA GLY A 45 5.58 -7.95 -11.21
C GLY A 45 5.71 -9.47 -11.14
N ILE A 46 5.77 -10.18 -12.27
CA ILE A 46 5.82 -11.64 -12.34
C ILE A 46 7.08 -12.10 -13.09
N ILE A 47 7.89 -12.90 -12.43
CA ILE A 47 9.01 -13.60 -13.03
C ILE A 47 8.46 -14.79 -13.84
N VAL A 48 8.66 -14.72 -15.15
CA VAL A 48 8.22 -15.72 -16.13
C VAL A 48 9.42 -16.29 -16.88
N SER A 49 9.23 -17.41 -17.58
CA SER A 49 10.25 -18.02 -18.44
C SER A 49 9.65 -18.44 -19.78
N PRO A 50 10.28 -18.12 -20.92
CA PRO A 50 9.85 -18.61 -22.23
C PRO A 50 9.86 -20.14 -22.35
N ASP A 51 10.82 -20.79 -21.69
CA ASP A 51 11.03 -22.24 -21.74
C ASP A 51 10.14 -23.01 -20.73
N ASN A 52 9.44 -22.29 -19.85
CA ASN A 52 8.49 -22.87 -18.91
C ASN A 52 7.22 -22.00 -18.80
N PRO A 53 6.18 -22.29 -19.58
CA PRO A 53 4.96 -21.47 -19.63
C PRO A 53 4.14 -21.49 -18.33
N HIS A 54 4.43 -22.40 -17.40
CA HIS A 54 3.77 -22.48 -16.10
C HIS A 54 4.55 -21.78 -14.98
N LEU A 55 5.74 -21.22 -15.26
CA LEU A 55 6.50 -20.46 -14.28
C LEU A 55 5.85 -19.10 -14.02
N ALA A 56 5.36 -18.91 -12.81
CA ALA A 56 4.96 -17.61 -12.27
C ALA A 56 5.51 -17.47 -10.85
N ARG A 57 6.51 -16.61 -10.68
CA ARG A 57 7.13 -16.31 -9.38
C ARG A 57 7.13 -14.80 -9.13
N GLN A 58 7.32 -14.43 -7.87
CA GLN A 58 7.53 -13.04 -7.45
C GLN A 58 8.87 -12.95 -6.72
N ASP A 59 9.46 -11.76 -6.68
CA ASP A 59 10.63 -11.49 -5.85
C ASP A 59 10.17 -10.96 -4.48
N PRO A 60 10.48 -11.63 -3.36
CA PRO A 60 10.10 -11.18 -2.03
C PRO A 60 10.59 -9.75 -1.66
N ALA A 61 11.67 -9.27 -2.28
CA ALA A 61 12.15 -7.91 -2.08
C ALA A 61 11.13 -6.86 -2.56
N ASP A 62 10.32 -7.16 -3.58
CA ASP A 62 9.27 -6.25 -4.05
C ASP A 62 8.16 -6.05 -2.99
N TYR A 63 7.90 -7.01 -2.11
CA TYR A 63 6.95 -6.83 -1.02
C TYR A 63 7.45 -5.83 0.03
N VAL A 64 8.74 -5.93 0.38
CA VAL A 64 9.37 -5.06 1.39
C VAL A 64 9.50 -3.64 0.83
N GLU A 65 10.08 -3.50 -0.36
CA GLU A 65 10.25 -2.22 -1.04
C GLU A 65 8.91 -1.56 -1.34
N GLY A 66 7.95 -2.35 -1.84
CA GLY A 66 6.61 -1.89 -2.14
C GLY A 66 5.85 -1.43 -0.90
N THR A 67 5.95 -2.18 0.20
CA THR A 67 5.34 -1.78 1.48
C THR A 67 5.95 -0.47 1.98
N GLU A 68 7.27 -0.34 2.00
CA GLU A 68 7.93 0.90 2.44
C GLU A 68 7.47 2.11 1.60
N ARG A 69 7.41 1.94 0.28
CA ARG A 69 6.98 3.00 -0.65
C ARG A 69 5.50 3.33 -0.47
N ALA A 70 4.63 2.32 -0.43
CA ALA A 70 3.19 2.53 -0.33
C ALA A 70 2.81 3.18 1.00
N VAL A 71 3.44 2.78 2.11
CA VAL A 71 3.21 3.39 3.43
C VAL A 71 3.68 4.85 3.45
N LYS A 72 4.90 5.14 2.96
CA LYS A 72 5.40 6.52 2.94
C LYS A 72 4.50 7.44 2.12
N GLU A 73 4.05 6.98 0.94
CA GLU A 73 3.21 7.80 0.07
C GLU A 73 1.78 7.94 0.61
N VAL A 74 1.16 6.89 1.17
CA VAL A 74 -0.21 7.01 1.73
C VAL A 74 -0.23 7.96 2.93
N LEU A 75 0.79 7.95 3.80
CA LEU A 75 0.88 8.88 4.94
C LEU A 75 1.07 10.33 4.47
N LYS A 76 1.87 10.53 3.42
CA LYS A 76 2.06 11.85 2.80
C LYS A 76 0.78 12.36 2.15
N GLN A 77 0.01 11.49 1.50
CA GLN A 77 -1.28 11.84 0.92
C GLN A 77 -2.33 12.14 2.00
N ALA A 78 -2.42 11.31 3.03
CA ALA A 78 -3.34 11.52 4.14
C ALA A 78 -3.11 12.89 4.83
N LYS A 79 -1.85 13.30 4.99
CA LYS A 79 -1.52 14.62 5.56
C LYS A 79 -1.96 15.80 4.66
N LYS A 80 -2.08 15.58 3.35
CA LYS A 80 -2.59 16.60 2.42
C LYS A 80 -4.11 16.66 2.43
N GLU A 81 -4.77 15.50 2.53
CA GLU A 81 -6.22 15.37 2.47
C GLU A 81 -6.90 15.75 3.79
N ASP A 82 -6.35 15.28 4.93
CA ASP A 82 -6.84 15.60 6.27
C ASP A 82 -5.78 16.38 7.05
N SER A 83 -5.95 17.70 7.16
CA SER A 83 -5.05 18.58 7.92
C SER A 83 -4.97 18.26 9.43
N VAL A 84 -5.93 17.49 9.95
CA VAL A 84 -5.97 17.03 11.36
C VAL A 84 -5.20 15.71 11.53
N PHE A 85 -4.93 14.98 10.44
CA PHE A 85 -4.15 13.75 10.48
C PHE A 85 -2.71 14.02 10.92
N LYS A 86 -2.27 13.27 11.95
CA LYS A 86 -0.91 13.30 12.49
C LYS A 86 -0.41 11.86 12.63
N PRO A 87 0.44 11.39 11.70
CA PRO A 87 0.99 10.03 11.73
C PRO A 87 1.97 9.81 12.87
#